data_AF-A0A852SQ32-F1
#
_entry.id   AF-A0A852SQ32-F1
#
_cell.length_a   1.000
_cell.length_b   1.000
_cell.length_c   1.000
_cell.angle_alpha   90.00
_cell.angle_beta   90.00
_cell.angle_gamma   90.00
#
_symmetry.space_group_name_H-M   'P 1'
#
loop_
_entity.id
_entity.type
_entity.pdbx_description
1 polymer ?
#
loop_
_entity_poly.entity_id
_entity_poly.type
_entity_poly.pdbx_seq_one_letter_code
_entity_poly.pdbx_strand_id
1 'polypeptide(L)'
;MVRTALSVIAGATVVGFAALTALAPPPLPVESPFEQEIEAAQAAAGPDSVGQTFTVPGGAAGASVARDSYDAVSGLQNLSKGSTNRDWAVLVLYMAGFPTSESNITVMMRWMRQENGPDDWWLRNNPLNNGWGSGGGSGLGSYDTLVTAAANVGNALHGNPGYSAIVAGFSSSAPTGQIEAAIWASPWATSHYGNGSHWSQSPVPVYASPPGTWG
;
A
#
# COMPACT_ATOMS: atom_id res chain seq x y z
N MET A 1 -5.70 69.78 -48.83
CA MET A 1 -6.14 70.28 -47.50
C MET A 1 -6.35 69.09 -46.58
N VAL A 2 -6.04 69.19 -45.26
CA VAL A 2 -6.42 68.22 -44.17
C VAL A 2 -5.73 66.83 -44.28
N ARG A 3 -4.99 66.20 -43.33
CA ARG A 3 -4.92 66.03 -41.83
C ARG A 3 -5.98 65.07 -41.25
N THR A 4 -5.73 64.02 -40.46
CA THR A 4 -4.54 63.34 -39.85
C THR A 4 -4.96 61.85 -39.63
N ALA A 5 -4.28 60.86 -39.04
CA ALA A 5 -3.04 60.64 -38.25
C ALA A 5 -2.62 59.14 -38.45
N LEU A 6 -1.52 58.50 -37.99
CA LEU A 6 -0.42 58.68 -37.01
C LEU A 6 -0.46 57.62 -35.88
N SER A 7 0.35 56.54 -36.00
CA SER A 7 1.02 55.69 -34.96
C SER A 7 1.44 54.33 -35.58
N VAL A 8 2.72 53.96 -35.76
CA VAL A 8 3.78 53.59 -34.77
C VAL A 8 3.50 52.18 -34.17
N ILE A 9 4.01 51.07 -34.74
CA ILE A 9 5.39 50.50 -34.78
C ILE A 9 5.81 49.72 -33.51
N ALA A 10 5.89 48.38 -33.64
CA ALA A 10 6.91 47.46 -33.06
C ALA A 10 6.52 45.99 -33.42
N GLY A 11 7.44 45.04 -33.67
CA GLY A 11 8.88 45.14 -33.94
C GLY A 11 9.60 43.77 -33.91
N ALA A 12 10.41 43.48 -34.94
CA ALA A 12 11.47 42.45 -35.00
C ALA A 12 11.06 40.93 -34.99
N THR A 13 11.39 40.14 -36.03
CA THR A 13 12.50 39.12 -36.11
C THR A 13 12.21 37.76 -35.42
N VAL A 14 12.64 36.57 -35.90
CA VAL A 14 13.51 36.19 -37.04
C VAL A 14 13.28 34.72 -37.51
N VAL A 15 13.67 34.44 -38.76
CA VAL A 15 14.00 33.14 -39.43
C VAL A 15 13.95 31.81 -38.64
N GLY A 16 13.51 30.71 -39.29
CA GLY A 16 14.17 29.41 -39.04
C GLY A 16 13.41 28.07 -39.08
N PHE A 17 12.45 27.83 -40.00
CA PHE A 17 11.89 26.47 -40.14
C PHE A 17 12.85 25.54 -40.92
N ALA A 18 13.63 24.71 -40.22
CA ALA A 18 14.51 23.69 -40.81
C ALA A 18 14.79 22.52 -39.84
N ALA A 19 15.15 21.36 -40.40
CA ALA A 19 15.71 20.18 -39.70
C ALA A 19 14.83 19.47 -38.64
N LEU A 20 13.64 18.99 -39.05
CA LEU A 20 13.02 17.83 -38.38
C LEU A 20 13.74 16.53 -38.81
N THR A 21 14.88 16.22 -38.19
CA THR A 21 15.63 14.96 -38.42
C THR A 21 16.17 14.38 -37.12
N ALA A 22 15.46 13.35 -36.62
CA ALA A 22 15.95 12.31 -35.70
C ALA A 22 16.97 12.73 -34.62
N LEU A 23 16.49 13.32 -33.52
CA LEU A 23 17.06 12.96 -32.22
C LEU A 23 16.46 11.61 -31.82
N ALA A 24 17.30 10.57 -31.76
CA ALA A 24 16.97 9.41 -30.94
C ALA A 24 16.91 9.85 -29.47
N PRO A 25 16.11 9.21 -28.61
CA PRO A 25 16.26 9.35 -27.17
C PRO A 25 17.71 9.05 -26.78
N PRO A 26 18.32 9.78 -25.82
CA PRO A 26 19.59 9.37 -25.27
C PRO A 26 19.44 7.93 -24.73
N PRO A 27 20.46 7.07 -24.86
CA PRO A 27 20.40 5.74 -24.27
C PRO A 27 20.13 5.88 -22.77
N LEU A 28 19.17 5.11 -22.26
CA LEU A 28 18.98 4.97 -20.82
C LEU A 28 20.31 4.46 -20.23
N PRO A 29 20.77 4.99 -19.08
CA PRO A 29 21.86 4.37 -18.34
C PRO A 29 21.56 2.88 -18.17
N VAL A 30 22.48 2.03 -18.62
CA VAL A 30 22.31 0.57 -18.63
C VAL A 30 22.52 -0.03 -17.24
N GLU A 31 23.12 0.76 -16.34
CA GLU A 31 23.36 0.45 -14.94
C GLU A 31 22.33 1.18 -14.05
N SER A 32 21.85 0.48 -13.04
CA SER A 32 20.96 1.04 -12.03
C SER A 32 21.70 2.02 -11.10
N PRO A 33 20.99 2.95 -10.43
CA PRO A 33 21.60 3.80 -9.41
C PRO A 33 22.29 3.02 -8.28
N PHE A 34 21.85 1.78 -8.04
CA PHE A 34 22.43 0.86 -7.06
C PHE A 34 23.81 0.33 -7.50
N GLU A 35 24.02 0.12 -8.79
CA GLU A 35 25.33 -0.28 -9.34
C GLU A 35 26.33 0.87 -9.31
N GLN A 36 25.89 2.10 -9.58
CA GLN A 36 26.74 3.29 -9.40
C GLN A 36 27.10 3.57 -7.92
N GLU A 37 26.20 3.28 -6.98
CA GLU A 37 26.51 3.40 -5.54
C GLU A 37 27.53 2.32 -5.09
N ILE A 38 27.46 1.11 -5.65
CA ILE A 38 28.45 0.04 -5.44
C ILE A 38 29.80 0.41 -6.08
N GLU A 39 29.84 0.88 -7.33
CA GLU A 39 31.09 1.24 -8.00
C GLU A 39 31.74 2.48 -7.34
N ALA A 40 30.96 3.47 -6.92
CA ALA A 40 31.45 4.62 -6.16
C ALA A 40 32.04 4.19 -4.80
N ALA A 41 31.41 3.23 -4.11
CA ALA A 41 31.95 2.66 -2.87
C ALA A 41 33.25 1.88 -3.10
N GLN A 42 33.40 1.19 -4.24
CA GLN A 42 34.63 0.50 -4.62
C GLN A 42 35.73 1.47 -5.07
N ALA A 43 35.40 2.54 -5.80
CA ALA A 43 36.34 3.58 -6.20
C ALA A 43 36.82 4.45 -5.02
N ALA A 44 35.99 4.61 -3.98
CA ALA A 44 36.39 5.25 -2.72
C ALA A 44 37.36 4.39 -1.89
N ALA A 45 37.40 3.08 -2.12
CA ALA A 45 38.35 2.16 -1.48
C ALA A 45 39.73 2.23 -2.18
N GLY A 46 40.45 3.33 -1.94
CA GLY A 46 41.82 3.52 -2.42
C GLY A 46 42.80 2.40 -2.02
N PRO A 47 43.96 2.30 -2.70
CA PRO A 47 44.90 1.18 -2.56
C PRO A 47 45.55 1.04 -1.17
N ASP A 48 45.47 2.07 -0.31
CA ASP A 48 45.96 2.07 1.08
C ASP A 48 44.89 1.61 2.10
N SER A 49 43.85 0.91 1.66
CA SER A 49 42.94 0.20 2.55
C SER A 49 43.67 -0.97 3.23
N VAL A 50 44.15 -0.75 4.45
CA VAL A 50 44.82 -1.76 5.29
C VAL A 50 43.83 -2.86 5.68
N GLY A 51 43.63 -3.81 4.78
CA GLY A 51 42.70 -4.93 4.94
C GLY A 51 43.09 -5.79 6.14
N GLN A 52 42.31 -5.71 7.22
CA GLN A 52 42.56 -6.42 8.47
C GLN A 52 42.28 -7.92 8.28
N THR A 53 43.28 -8.66 7.81
CA THR A 53 43.20 -10.10 7.54
C THR A 53 43.25 -10.91 8.84
N PHE A 54 42.09 -11.42 9.26
CA PHE A 54 41.98 -12.34 10.40
C PHE A 54 42.09 -13.80 9.92
N THR A 55 43.24 -14.42 10.12
CA THR A 55 43.44 -15.84 9.81
C THR A 55 42.74 -16.71 10.85
N VAL A 56 41.58 -17.27 10.48
CA VAL A 56 40.87 -18.26 11.28
C VAL A 56 41.72 -19.54 11.42
N PRO A 57 42.03 -20.03 12.64
CA PRO A 57 42.75 -21.28 12.81
C PRO A 57 41.98 -22.47 12.23
N GLY A 58 42.67 -23.40 11.56
CA GLY A 58 42.07 -24.54 10.84
C GLY A 58 41.34 -25.60 11.70
N GLY A 59 41.13 -25.33 12.99
CA GLY A 59 40.28 -26.11 13.89
C GLY A 59 38.97 -25.42 14.29
N ALA A 60 38.66 -24.25 13.70
CA ALA A 60 37.39 -23.57 13.94
C ALA A 60 36.23 -24.34 13.29
N ALA A 61 35.54 -25.15 14.08
CA ALA A 61 34.32 -25.82 13.66
C ALA A 61 33.27 -24.77 13.25
N GLY A 62 32.83 -24.83 11.99
CA GLY A 62 31.81 -23.92 11.48
C GLY A 62 30.51 -24.08 12.28
N ALA A 63 30.09 -23.02 12.98
CA ALA A 63 28.87 -23.04 13.77
C ALA A 63 27.66 -23.18 12.84
N SER A 64 27.15 -24.40 12.72
CA SER A 64 25.93 -24.69 11.97
C SER A 64 24.73 -24.10 12.70
N VAL A 65 24.41 -22.84 12.41
CA VAL A 65 23.17 -22.20 12.85
C VAL A 65 22.02 -22.90 12.14
N ALA A 66 21.46 -23.91 12.81
CA ALA A 66 20.16 -24.44 12.46
C ALA A 66 19.16 -23.29 12.60
N ARG A 67 18.65 -22.80 11.47
CA ARG A 67 17.43 -21.99 11.48
C ARG A 67 16.28 -22.94 11.79
N ASP A 68 15.42 -22.56 12.72
CA ASP A 68 14.24 -23.35 13.03
C ASP A 68 13.43 -23.63 11.76
N SER A 69 13.06 -24.89 11.57
CA SER A 69 12.22 -25.31 10.46
C SER A 69 10.80 -24.79 10.69
N TYR A 70 10.53 -23.59 10.22
CA TYR A 70 9.20 -23.00 10.28
C TYR A 70 8.29 -23.75 9.29
N ASP A 71 7.47 -24.67 9.81
CA ASP A 71 6.44 -25.32 9.02
C ASP A 71 5.47 -24.27 8.51
N ALA A 72 5.60 -23.94 7.23
CA ALA A 72 4.73 -23.04 6.51
C ALA A 72 3.38 -23.73 6.20
N VAL A 73 2.68 -24.16 7.26
CA VAL A 73 1.22 -24.32 7.24
C VAL A 73 0.69 -23.01 6.69
N SER A 74 0.17 -23.05 5.46
CA SER A 74 -0.04 -21.84 4.65
C SER A 74 -0.77 -20.78 5.46
N GLY A 75 -0.26 -19.54 5.50
CA GLY A 75 -0.75 -18.52 6.45
C GLY A 75 -2.28 -18.36 6.39
N LEU A 76 -2.81 -18.44 5.17
CA LEU A 76 -4.23 -18.54 4.87
C LEU A 76 -5.01 -19.61 5.68
N GLN A 77 -4.52 -20.85 5.79
CA GLN A 77 -5.20 -21.95 6.52
C GLN A 77 -5.20 -21.81 8.05
N ASN A 78 -4.33 -20.96 8.60
CA ASN A 78 -4.36 -20.61 10.02
C ASN A 78 -5.17 -19.33 10.25
N LEU A 79 -5.04 -18.33 9.38
CA LEU A 79 -5.86 -17.11 9.43
C LEU A 79 -7.33 -17.36 9.12
N SER A 80 -7.68 -18.35 8.28
CA SER A 80 -9.07 -18.77 8.02
C SER A 80 -9.71 -19.53 9.18
N LYS A 81 -8.91 -19.90 10.21
CA LYS A 81 -9.37 -20.41 11.51
C LYS A 81 -9.35 -19.31 12.57
N GLY A 82 -9.23 -18.05 12.16
CA GLY A 82 -9.39 -16.90 13.04
C GLY A 82 -10.76 -16.93 13.72
N SER A 83 -10.90 -16.12 14.76
CA SER A 83 -12.19 -15.95 15.44
C SER A 83 -12.59 -14.49 15.58
N THR A 84 -11.62 -13.56 15.53
CA THR A 84 -11.81 -12.16 15.93
C THR A 84 -11.73 -11.17 14.78
N ASN A 85 -12.24 -9.96 15.02
CA ASN A 85 -12.06 -8.79 14.15
C ASN A 85 -10.58 -8.51 13.84
N ARG A 86 -9.68 -8.74 14.80
CA ARG A 86 -8.23 -8.61 14.59
C ARG A 86 -7.68 -9.68 13.65
N ASP A 87 -8.10 -10.94 13.82
CA ASP A 87 -7.70 -12.02 12.91
C ASP A 87 -8.18 -11.75 11.48
N TRP A 88 -9.38 -11.19 11.33
CA TRP A 88 -9.94 -10.86 10.02
C TRP A 88 -9.21 -9.68 9.37
N ALA A 89 -8.85 -8.66 10.16
CA ALA A 89 -8.01 -7.58 9.69
C ALA A 89 -6.64 -8.08 9.18
N VAL A 90 -6.02 -9.05 9.88
CA VAL A 90 -4.78 -9.72 9.44
C VAL A 90 -5.02 -10.54 8.16
N LEU A 91 -6.15 -11.27 8.06
CA LEU A 91 -6.52 -12.03 6.86
C LEU A 91 -6.70 -11.13 5.63
N VAL A 92 -7.38 -9.99 5.76
CA VAL A 92 -7.53 -9.01 4.66
C VAL A 92 -6.16 -8.53 4.18
N LEU A 93 -5.30 -8.10 5.10
CA LEU A 93 -3.97 -7.58 4.76
C LEU A 93 -3.12 -8.66 4.05
N TYR A 94 -3.14 -9.89 4.58
CA TYR A 94 -2.48 -11.04 3.95
C TYR A 94 -3.02 -11.35 2.55
N MET A 95 -4.34 -11.43 2.38
CA MET A 95 -4.99 -11.68 1.08
C MET A 95 -4.75 -10.56 0.06
N ALA A 96 -4.64 -9.31 0.52
CA ALA A 96 -4.32 -8.15 -0.30
C ALA A 96 -2.81 -7.98 -0.57
N GLY A 97 -1.95 -8.85 -0.04
CA GLY A 97 -0.49 -8.76 -0.21
C GLY A 97 0.19 -7.64 0.57
N PHE A 98 -0.48 -7.06 1.58
CA PHE A 98 0.07 -5.99 2.42
C PHE A 98 0.77 -6.54 3.67
N PRO A 99 1.80 -5.85 4.20
CA PRO A 99 2.41 -6.22 5.47
C PRO A 99 1.38 -6.21 6.61
N THR A 100 1.44 -7.20 7.49
CA THR A 100 0.55 -7.30 8.67
C THR A 100 1.14 -6.55 9.86
N SER A 101 1.49 -5.28 9.66
CA SER A 101 2.06 -4.40 10.69
C SER A 101 0.97 -3.86 11.62
N GLU A 102 1.31 -3.50 12.86
CA GLU A 102 0.33 -2.96 13.82
C GLU A 102 -0.34 -1.65 13.32
N SER A 103 0.35 -0.85 12.49
CA SER A 103 -0.28 0.31 11.84
C SER A 103 -1.42 -0.14 10.90
N ASN A 104 -1.12 -1.08 10.01
CA ASN A 104 -2.08 -1.62 9.04
C ASN A 104 -3.25 -2.32 9.74
N ILE A 105 -2.98 -3.16 10.74
CA ILE A 105 -4.01 -3.86 11.54
C ILE A 105 -4.88 -2.85 12.29
N THR A 106 -4.28 -1.83 12.92
CA THR A 106 -5.02 -0.77 13.61
C THR A 106 -5.97 -0.03 12.67
N VAL A 107 -5.51 0.36 11.47
CA VAL A 107 -6.35 1.08 10.50
C VAL A 107 -7.47 0.19 9.97
N MET A 108 -7.20 -1.08 9.66
CA MET A 108 -8.22 -2.02 9.20
C MET A 108 -9.29 -2.29 10.26
N MET A 109 -8.91 -2.47 11.53
CA MET A 109 -9.87 -2.57 12.64
C MET A 109 -10.65 -1.27 12.87
N ARG A 110 -9.99 -0.11 12.77
CA ARG A 110 -10.66 1.20 12.93
C ARG A 110 -11.64 1.49 11.79
N TRP A 111 -11.33 1.06 10.57
CA TRP A 111 -12.22 1.16 9.39
C TRP A 111 -13.46 0.28 9.57
N MET A 112 -13.26 -0.99 9.90
CA MET A 112 -14.33 -1.94 10.22
C MET A 112 -15.33 -1.36 11.22
N ARG A 113 -14.86 -0.78 12.32
CA ARG A 113 -15.71 -0.14 13.35
C ARG A 113 -16.60 0.99 12.81
N GLN A 114 -16.21 1.71 11.75
CA GLN A 114 -17.06 2.77 11.20
C GLN A 114 -18.21 2.21 10.35
N GLU A 115 -18.08 0.98 9.84
CA GLU A 115 -19.00 0.34 8.89
C GLU A 115 -19.95 -0.67 9.57
N ASN A 116 -19.48 -1.36 10.62
CA ASN A 116 -20.27 -2.15 11.56
C ASN A 116 -19.66 -1.97 12.97
N GLY A 117 -20.41 -2.18 14.06
CA GLY A 117 -19.91 -2.00 15.42
C GLY A 117 -18.79 -2.99 15.79
N PRO A 118 -17.97 -2.73 16.83
CA PRO A 118 -16.95 -3.68 17.28
C PRO A 118 -17.53 -5.04 17.68
N ASP A 119 -18.74 -5.04 18.23
CA ASP A 119 -19.46 -6.17 18.84
C ASP A 119 -20.49 -6.83 17.90
N ASP A 120 -20.69 -6.31 16.69
CA ASP A 120 -21.44 -6.96 15.61
C ASP A 120 -20.67 -6.99 14.27
N TRP A 121 -19.34 -6.84 14.31
CA TRP A 121 -18.47 -6.62 13.15
C TRP A 121 -18.60 -7.62 11.98
N TRP A 122 -19.07 -8.83 12.26
CA TRP A 122 -19.33 -9.90 11.29
C TRP A 122 -20.70 -9.79 10.62
N LEU A 123 -21.47 -8.73 10.84
CA LEU A 123 -22.84 -8.58 10.34
C LEU A 123 -22.92 -8.81 8.81
N ARG A 124 -23.78 -9.75 8.38
CA ARG A 124 -23.91 -10.21 6.98
C ARG A 124 -22.60 -10.79 6.38
N ASN A 125 -21.66 -11.17 7.23
CA ASN A 125 -20.25 -11.41 6.89
C ASN A 125 -19.62 -10.28 6.06
N ASN A 126 -20.03 -9.01 6.23
CA ASN A 126 -19.57 -7.88 5.41
C ASN A 126 -18.97 -6.76 6.30
N PRO A 127 -17.76 -6.95 6.88
CA PRO A 127 -17.25 -6.07 7.94
C PRO A 127 -16.90 -4.64 7.52
N LEU A 128 -16.71 -4.39 6.23
CA LEU A 128 -16.55 -3.03 5.67
C LEU A 128 -17.81 -2.51 4.96
N ASN A 129 -18.96 -3.21 5.07
CA ASN A 129 -20.26 -2.81 4.52
C ASN A 129 -20.17 -2.35 3.03
N ASN A 130 -19.31 -3.00 2.25
CA ASN A 130 -18.71 -2.38 1.06
C ASN A 130 -19.40 -2.71 -0.28
N GLY A 131 -20.24 -3.74 -0.31
CA GLY A 131 -20.99 -4.13 -1.51
C GLY A 131 -20.17 -4.79 -2.63
N TRP A 132 -18.87 -5.01 -2.44
CA TRP A 132 -17.90 -5.42 -3.47
C TRP A 132 -18.00 -6.90 -3.86
N GLY A 133 -19.10 -7.27 -4.53
CA GLY A 133 -19.40 -8.65 -4.93
C GLY A 133 -20.48 -9.32 -4.07
N SER A 134 -20.89 -8.69 -2.97
CA SER A 134 -21.97 -9.16 -2.08
C SER A 134 -23.41 -8.88 -2.58
N GLY A 135 -23.58 -8.61 -3.89
CA GLY A 135 -24.87 -8.46 -4.57
C GLY A 135 -25.72 -7.22 -4.22
N GLY A 136 -25.49 -6.56 -3.08
CA GLY A 136 -26.40 -5.54 -2.54
C GLY A 136 -26.37 -4.16 -3.20
N GLY A 137 -25.39 -3.86 -4.06
CA GLY A 137 -25.28 -2.62 -4.85
C GLY A 137 -25.16 -1.28 -4.09
N SER A 138 -25.36 -1.29 -2.79
CA SER A 138 -25.56 -0.13 -1.91
C SER A 138 -24.67 -0.20 -0.64
N GLY A 139 -23.59 -0.97 -0.71
CA GLY A 139 -22.82 -1.43 0.45
C GLY A 139 -23.48 -2.60 1.19
N LEU A 140 -24.80 -2.58 1.30
CA LEU A 140 -25.60 -3.39 2.24
C LEU A 140 -25.66 -4.92 2.01
N GLY A 141 -24.90 -5.45 1.05
CA GLY A 141 -24.92 -6.87 0.67
C GLY A 141 -24.38 -7.83 1.75
N SER A 142 -24.51 -9.13 1.49
CA SER A 142 -23.97 -10.21 2.33
C SER A 142 -22.92 -11.03 1.57
N TYR A 143 -21.95 -11.59 2.29
CA TYR A 143 -21.06 -12.63 1.76
C TYR A 143 -21.36 -13.98 2.45
N ASP A 144 -21.10 -15.09 1.77
CA ASP A 144 -21.35 -16.43 2.34
C ASP A 144 -20.49 -16.68 3.60
N THR A 145 -19.25 -16.17 3.60
CA THR A 145 -18.27 -16.35 4.68
C THR A 145 -17.38 -15.12 4.85
N LEU A 146 -16.79 -14.95 6.03
CA LEU A 146 -15.83 -13.88 6.31
C LEU A 146 -14.53 -14.03 5.50
N VAL A 147 -14.11 -15.25 5.16
CA VAL A 147 -12.98 -15.50 4.25
C VAL A 147 -13.28 -14.97 2.84
N THR A 148 -14.49 -15.21 2.32
CA THR A 148 -14.93 -14.66 1.03
C THR A 148 -15.01 -13.14 1.06
N ALA A 149 -15.46 -12.55 2.17
CA ALA A 149 -15.46 -11.10 2.35
C ALA A 149 -14.05 -10.51 2.35
N ALA A 150 -13.09 -11.14 3.04
CA ALA A 150 -11.72 -10.66 3.10
C ALA A 150 -11.04 -10.66 1.73
N ALA A 151 -11.27 -11.71 0.92
CA ALA A 151 -10.75 -11.78 -0.44
C ALA A 151 -11.32 -10.66 -1.34
N ASN A 152 -12.62 -10.36 -1.23
CA ASN A 152 -13.25 -9.28 -1.97
C ASN A 152 -12.76 -7.88 -1.55
N VAL A 153 -12.45 -7.67 -0.26
CA VAL A 153 -11.78 -6.43 0.19
C VAL A 153 -10.42 -6.27 -0.46
N GLY A 154 -9.58 -7.32 -0.48
CA GLY A 154 -8.27 -7.28 -1.14
C GLY A 154 -8.38 -7.01 -2.65
N ASN A 155 -9.30 -7.71 -3.33
CA ASN A 155 -9.57 -7.52 -4.75
C ASN A 155 -10.00 -6.07 -5.08
N ALA A 156 -10.87 -5.47 -4.27
CA ALA A 156 -11.37 -4.13 -4.49
C ALA A 156 -10.33 -3.03 -4.18
N LEU A 157 -9.48 -3.24 -3.16
CA LEU A 157 -8.38 -2.34 -2.84
C LEU A 157 -7.42 -2.17 -4.03
N HIS A 158 -7.12 -3.25 -4.75
CA HIS A 158 -6.31 -3.20 -5.98
C HIS A 158 -7.12 -2.88 -7.25
N GLY A 159 -8.40 -3.23 -7.29
CA GLY A 159 -9.26 -3.12 -8.48
C GLY A 159 -9.83 -1.71 -8.72
N ASN A 160 -9.86 -0.82 -7.72
CA ASN A 160 -10.34 0.55 -7.88
C ASN A 160 -9.16 1.55 -7.95
N PRO A 161 -8.96 2.26 -9.08
CA PRO A 161 -7.84 3.21 -9.21
C PRO A 161 -7.90 4.37 -8.20
N GLY A 162 -9.09 4.69 -7.68
CA GLY A 162 -9.29 5.67 -6.61
C GLY A 162 -8.78 5.26 -5.23
N TYR A 163 -8.30 4.02 -5.05
CA TYR A 163 -7.70 3.54 -3.80
C TYR A 163 -6.17 3.45 -3.85
N SER A 164 -5.53 3.90 -4.93
CA SER A 164 -4.06 3.91 -5.10
C SER A 164 -3.29 4.49 -3.90
N ALA A 165 -3.79 5.56 -3.26
CA ALA A 165 -3.21 6.11 -2.03
C ALA A 165 -3.38 5.19 -0.80
N ILE A 166 -4.50 4.49 -0.69
CA ILE A 166 -4.75 3.49 0.37
C ILE A 166 -3.81 2.30 0.20
N VAL A 167 -3.70 1.80 -1.03
CA VAL A 167 -2.78 0.70 -1.42
C VAL A 167 -1.35 1.07 -1.06
N ALA A 168 -0.88 2.28 -1.44
CA ALA A 168 0.46 2.76 -1.09
C ALA A 168 0.67 2.87 0.43
N GLY A 169 -0.32 3.39 1.17
CA GLY A 169 -0.29 3.50 2.63
C GLY A 169 -0.13 2.14 3.33
N PHE A 170 -0.97 1.15 2.98
CA PHE A 170 -0.83 -0.20 3.54
C PHE A 170 0.47 -0.88 3.09
N SER A 171 0.84 -0.79 1.80
CA SER A 171 2.05 -1.42 1.26
C SER A 171 3.33 -0.96 1.96
N SER A 172 3.41 0.34 2.29
CA SER A 172 4.55 0.94 3.00
C SER A 172 4.47 0.82 4.53
N SER A 173 3.37 0.29 5.09
CA SER A 173 3.07 0.36 6.54
C SER A 173 3.14 1.78 7.10
N ALA A 174 2.60 2.74 6.35
CA ALA A 174 2.61 4.15 6.72
C ALA A 174 1.97 4.41 8.11
N PRO A 175 2.31 5.51 8.80
CA PRO A 175 1.68 5.88 10.06
C PRO A 175 0.15 5.96 9.92
N THR A 176 -0.60 5.42 10.90
CA THR A 176 -2.05 5.21 10.81
C THR A 176 -2.81 6.38 10.17
N GLY A 177 -2.61 7.61 10.64
CA GLY A 177 -3.28 8.81 10.12
C GLY A 177 -3.05 9.12 8.63
N GLN A 178 -1.99 8.62 8.00
CA GLN A 178 -1.79 8.76 6.55
C GLN A 178 -2.67 7.78 5.76
N ILE A 179 -2.78 6.54 6.23
CA ILE A 179 -3.67 5.52 5.63
C ILE A 179 -5.13 5.90 5.88
N GLU A 180 -5.45 6.36 7.10
CA GLU A 180 -6.78 6.87 7.45
C GLU A 180 -7.17 8.07 6.56
N ALA A 181 -6.28 9.06 6.37
CA ALA A 181 -6.54 10.17 5.46
C ALA A 181 -6.73 9.73 3.99
N ALA A 182 -5.96 8.75 3.52
CA ALA A 182 -6.16 8.16 2.19
C ALA A 182 -7.51 7.44 2.06
N ILE A 183 -7.99 6.79 3.13
CA ILE A 183 -9.34 6.21 3.19
C ILE A 183 -10.40 7.32 3.14
N TRP A 184 -10.27 8.37 3.96
CA TRP A 184 -11.25 9.48 4.02
C TRP A 184 -11.37 10.27 2.71
N ALA A 185 -10.28 10.42 1.97
CA ALA A 185 -10.23 11.09 0.68
C ALA A 185 -10.69 10.20 -0.50
N SER A 186 -10.99 8.92 -0.25
CA SER A 186 -11.30 7.96 -1.32
C SER A 186 -12.73 8.08 -1.85
N PRO A 187 -13.01 7.61 -3.09
CA PRO A 187 -14.37 7.60 -3.62
C PRO A 187 -15.39 6.79 -2.81
N TRP A 188 -14.94 5.80 -2.02
CA TRP A 188 -15.82 5.08 -1.08
C TRP A 188 -16.33 6.02 0.03
N ALA A 189 -15.39 6.75 0.63
CA ALA A 189 -15.62 7.53 1.83
C ALA A 189 -16.24 8.91 1.58
N THR A 190 -16.66 9.22 0.36
CA THR A 190 -17.11 10.55 -0.11
C THR A 190 -18.00 11.25 0.92
N SER A 191 -17.40 12.17 1.69
CA SER A 191 -17.97 12.86 2.87
C SER A 191 -18.47 12.00 4.05
N HIS A 192 -18.54 10.66 3.93
CA HIS A 192 -19.06 9.73 4.93
C HIS A 192 -18.41 9.93 6.32
N TYR A 193 -17.07 9.87 6.38
CA TYR A 193 -16.34 10.05 7.65
C TYR A 193 -16.05 11.52 7.99
N GLY A 194 -16.63 12.48 7.26
CA GLY A 194 -16.43 13.92 7.48
C GLY A 194 -14.97 14.38 7.35
N ASN A 195 -14.21 13.80 6.42
CA ASN A 195 -12.76 13.98 6.31
C ASN A 195 -12.00 13.70 7.64
N GLY A 196 -12.46 12.68 8.37
CA GLY A 196 -11.91 12.27 9.67
C GLY A 196 -12.67 12.78 10.87
N SER A 197 -13.59 13.75 10.74
CA SER A 197 -14.36 14.29 11.90
C SER A 197 -15.27 13.26 12.58
N HIS A 198 -15.65 12.19 11.87
CA HIS A 198 -16.43 11.07 12.42
C HIS A 198 -15.56 9.82 12.68
N TRP A 199 -14.25 9.87 12.43
CA TRP A 199 -13.37 8.72 12.55
C TRP A 199 -12.78 8.62 13.97
N SER A 200 -13.34 7.74 14.80
CA SER A 200 -12.76 7.47 16.12
C SER A 200 -11.33 6.90 16.01
N GLN A 201 -10.38 7.48 16.75
CA GLN A 201 -9.02 6.93 16.87
C GLN A 201 -8.82 6.11 18.16
N SER A 202 -9.86 5.95 19.00
CA SER A 202 -9.83 5.06 20.16
C SER A 202 -9.42 3.63 19.77
N PRO A 203 -8.79 2.86 20.68
CA PRO A 203 -8.57 1.43 20.49
C PRO A 203 -9.89 0.72 20.15
N VAL A 204 -9.83 -0.22 19.21
CA VAL A 204 -10.98 -1.07 18.86
C VAL A 204 -10.92 -2.32 19.73
N PRO A 205 -11.94 -2.63 20.55
CA PRO A 205 -11.93 -3.85 21.35
C PRO A 205 -11.95 -5.10 20.45
N VAL A 206 -11.30 -6.16 20.90
CA VAL A 206 -11.24 -7.44 20.17
C VAL A 206 -12.46 -8.28 20.51
N TYR A 207 -13.27 -8.63 19.51
CA TYR A 207 -14.48 -9.44 19.66
C TYR A 207 -14.42 -10.65 18.73
N ALA A 208 -14.80 -11.82 19.24
CA ALA A 208 -14.98 -13.03 18.46
C ALA A 208 -16.33 -13.04 17.74
N SER A 209 -16.36 -13.52 16.49
CA SER A 209 -17.60 -13.77 15.75
C SER A 209 -18.20 -15.15 16.11
N PRO A 210 -19.50 -15.36 15.85
CA PRO A 210 -20.16 -16.66 16.08
C PRO A 210 -19.54 -17.81 15.25
N PRO A 211 -19.58 -19.05 15.77
CA PRO A 211 -19.20 -20.24 15.02
C PRO A 211 -19.92 -20.34 13.67
N GLY A 212 -19.19 -20.76 12.63
CA GLY A 212 -19.73 -20.91 11.27
C GLY A 212 -19.73 -19.64 10.41
N THR A 213 -19.24 -18.50 10.91
CA THR A 213 -19.10 -17.26 10.11
C THR A 213 -17.86 -17.24 9.20
N TRP A 214 -16.83 -18.02 9.53
CA TRP A 214 -15.50 -17.88 8.92
C TRP A 214 -15.33 -18.58 7.57
N GLY A 215 -15.70 -19.85 7.48
CA GLY A 215 -15.52 -20.73 6.32
C GLY A 215 -16.03 -22.13 6.61
#